data_AF-A0A956CS43-F1
#
_entry.id   AF-A0A956CS43-F1
#
_cell.length_a   1.000
_cell.length_b   1.000
_cell.length_c   1.000
_cell.angle_alpha   90.00
_cell.angle_beta   90.00
_cell.angle_gamma   90.00
#
_symmetry.space_group_name_H-M   'P 1'
#
loop_
_entity.id
_entity.type
_entity.pdbx_description
1 polymer ?
#
loop_
_entity_poly.entity_id
_entity_poly.type
_entity_poly.pdbx_seq_one_letter_code
_entity_poly.pdbx_strand_id
1 'polypeptide(L)'
;MPERPPSGPSRLTGFAVGASLVAAAGLALHFLTPDPPAPGPALESQAPPPGPAPEVRGPWRVLALPFATPSSEEPDTGGAITEALAARLDGHAEVSATRVEAPTPEGPAGWREGVAASRREEATHFVIGALEVANGALRVRAALHHRAGADVREAEVTASRNEIVGRLDELARALLGDRAGEDEGTASTTASIDALRAFVRGERAARAGDDAEAEAAYGDALAEDPSFVLASYRRADALERLGRFQAALEAVETALRDRDRLSAADVLRAEALLAVWRGQHARAIALLSQHTRERPSDAEGWLRLGEAQLALGPSTGRPPADARDALEHVLALRPHERRAIEGALVLAAEDGDLDAMTTLVEALAEEDRALIEATVPRGFFAEFFGQLSGRNAWVGWLSTAAIFVYVGLGLWCGYKFFAVADPVISLKWGLGALLSFLVIGMLKLYMFGEMQTARILRELKRVELMLAVREK
;
A
#
# COMPACT_ATOMS: atom_id res chain seq x y z
N MET A 1 15.87 -23.27 71.80
CA MET A 1 15.90 -24.68 71.35
C MET A 1 16.80 -24.78 70.14
N PRO A 2 17.96 -25.45 70.20
CA PRO A 2 18.75 -25.63 68.99
C PRO A 2 19.21 -27.08 68.83
N GLU A 3 18.69 -27.79 67.83
CA GLU A 3 19.41 -28.93 67.26
C GLU A 3 19.39 -28.86 65.74
N ARG A 4 20.51 -29.32 65.20
CA ARG A 4 21.05 -29.21 63.85
C ARG A 4 21.19 -30.67 63.32
N PRO A 5 21.82 -30.91 62.16
CA PRO A 5 21.33 -31.21 60.81
C PRO A 5 21.55 -32.72 60.48
N PRO A 6 22.13 -33.20 59.35
CA PRO A 6 22.11 -32.87 57.90
C PRO A 6 21.80 -34.11 56.99
N SER A 7 21.56 -33.93 55.68
CA SER A 7 22.08 -34.79 54.57
C SER A 7 21.40 -34.51 53.22
N GLY A 8 22.19 -34.35 52.14
CA GLY A 8 21.74 -34.23 50.74
C GLY A 8 21.16 -35.54 50.15
N PRO A 9 21.04 -35.73 48.81
CA PRO A 9 21.95 -35.25 47.76
C PRO A 9 21.29 -34.71 46.46
N SER A 10 22.17 -34.25 45.57
CA SER A 10 21.97 -33.92 44.16
C SER A 10 21.58 -35.13 43.28
N ARG A 11 20.72 -34.91 42.27
CA ARG A 11 20.74 -35.64 40.97
C ARG A 11 20.22 -34.78 39.82
N LEU A 12 21.08 -34.61 38.82
CA LEU A 12 20.75 -34.44 37.40
C LEU A 12 20.07 -35.72 36.87
N THR A 13 19.12 -35.58 35.92
CA THR A 13 18.90 -36.37 34.67
C THR A 13 17.42 -36.57 34.32
N GLY A 14 17.08 -36.43 33.02
CA GLY A 14 15.90 -37.03 32.38
C GLY A 14 14.87 -36.01 31.87
N PHE A 15 15.01 -35.44 30.67
CA PHE A 15 14.42 -35.93 29.39
C PHE A 15 12.92 -36.29 29.44
N ALA A 16 12.16 -35.53 28.62
CA ALA A 16 10.92 -35.88 27.91
C ALA A 16 9.71 -36.40 28.72
N VAL A 17 8.62 -35.61 28.72
CA VAL A 17 7.19 -35.98 28.51
C VAL A 17 6.46 -34.63 28.67
N GLY A 18 5.85 -34.06 27.63
CA GLY A 18 4.44 -34.32 27.35
C GLY A 18 3.79 -33.09 26.71
N ALA A 19 3.86 -33.02 25.38
CA ALA A 19 2.81 -32.39 24.60
C ALA A 19 1.54 -33.23 24.81
N SER A 20 0.56 -32.69 25.53
CA SER A 20 -0.89 -33.03 25.50
C SER A 20 -1.53 -32.54 26.78
N LEU A 21 -2.24 -31.39 26.75
CA LEU A 21 -3.40 -31.07 27.62
C LEU A 21 -3.88 -29.61 27.44
N VAL A 22 -4.39 -29.26 26.24
CA VAL A 22 -5.45 -28.22 26.09
C VAL A 22 -6.43 -28.66 24.98
N ALA A 23 -6.86 -29.91 25.06
CA ALA A 23 -7.96 -30.44 24.24
C ALA A 23 -8.96 -31.14 25.17
N ALA A 24 -9.62 -30.36 26.04
CA ALA A 24 -10.74 -30.81 26.86
C ALA A 24 -11.53 -29.62 27.44
N ALA A 25 -12.07 -28.77 26.57
CA ALA A 25 -13.08 -27.77 26.93
C ALA A 25 -14.08 -27.53 25.78
N GLY A 26 -14.40 -28.59 25.02
CA GLY A 26 -15.22 -28.48 23.80
C GLY A 26 -16.16 -29.66 23.56
N LEU A 27 -16.60 -30.37 24.62
CA LEU A 27 -17.48 -31.54 24.44
C LEU A 27 -18.52 -31.74 25.55
N ALA A 28 -19.17 -30.67 25.98
CA ALA A 28 -20.30 -30.76 26.93
C ALA A 28 -21.42 -29.73 26.69
N LEU A 29 -21.62 -29.27 25.45
CA LEU A 29 -22.73 -28.34 25.10
C LEU A 29 -23.43 -28.66 23.77
N HIS A 30 -23.30 -29.89 23.26
CA HIS A 30 -23.87 -30.30 21.96
C HIS A 30 -25.09 -31.25 22.06
N PHE A 31 -25.75 -31.35 23.22
CA PHE A 31 -26.86 -32.31 23.42
C PHE A 31 -28.17 -31.74 23.97
N LEU A 32 -28.40 -30.42 23.90
CA LEU A 32 -29.62 -29.81 24.45
C LEU A 32 -30.28 -28.73 23.55
N THR A 33 -30.04 -28.76 22.25
CA THR A 33 -30.80 -27.95 21.28
C THR A 33 -31.65 -28.87 20.40
N PRO A 34 -32.99 -28.73 20.40
CA PRO A 34 -33.84 -29.51 19.50
C PRO A 34 -33.58 -29.10 18.04
N ASP A 35 -33.50 -30.10 17.15
CA ASP A 35 -33.23 -29.90 15.73
C ASP A 35 -34.27 -28.96 15.07
N PRO A 36 -33.84 -28.00 14.23
CA PRO A 36 -34.77 -27.17 13.47
C PRO A 36 -35.51 -28.02 12.43
N PRO A 37 -36.80 -27.72 12.14
CA PRO A 37 -37.59 -28.49 11.20
C PRO A 37 -37.02 -28.36 9.78
N ALA A 38 -37.05 -29.47 9.03
CA ALA A 38 -36.52 -29.58 7.67
C ALA A 38 -37.10 -28.50 6.72
N PRO A 39 -36.29 -27.91 5.83
CA PRO A 39 -36.75 -26.89 4.91
C PRO A 39 -37.74 -27.48 3.89
N GLY A 40 -38.93 -26.91 3.82
CA GLY A 40 -39.90 -27.17 2.74
C GLY A 40 -39.39 -26.64 1.38
N PRO A 41 -39.97 -27.12 0.26
CA PRO A 41 -39.50 -26.77 -1.07
C PRO A 41 -39.60 -25.26 -1.31
N ALA A 42 -38.53 -24.68 -1.85
CA ALA A 42 -38.39 -23.26 -2.13
C ALA A 42 -39.52 -22.76 -3.05
N LEU A 43 -40.39 -21.91 -2.51
CA LEU A 43 -41.20 -21.02 -3.32
C LEU A 43 -40.30 -19.88 -3.79
N GLU A 44 -39.97 -19.93 -5.07
CA GLU A 44 -39.34 -18.88 -5.84
C GLU A 44 -40.25 -17.64 -5.80
N SER A 45 -40.05 -16.82 -4.77
CA SER A 45 -40.71 -15.54 -4.57
C SER A 45 -40.13 -14.54 -5.58
N GLN A 46 -40.81 -14.39 -6.72
CA GLN A 46 -40.67 -13.27 -7.63
C GLN A 46 -41.01 -11.98 -6.87
N ALA A 47 -40.02 -11.38 -6.21
CA ALA A 47 -40.15 -10.03 -5.69
C ALA A 47 -40.11 -9.03 -6.86
N PRO A 48 -41.06 -8.08 -6.95
CA PRO A 48 -41.06 -7.09 -8.02
C PRO A 48 -39.83 -6.17 -7.91
N PRO A 49 -39.36 -5.57 -9.02
CA PRO A 49 -38.18 -4.70 -9.00
C PRO A 49 -38.41 -3.52 -8.04
N PRO A 50 -37.39 -3.11 -7.26
CA PRO A 50 -37.50 -1.95 -6.38
C PRO A 50 -37.82 -0.70 -7.20
N GLY A 51 -38.76 0.11 -6.71
CA GLY A 51 -39.12 1.40 -7.32
C GLY A 51 -37.95 2.38 -7.36
N PRO A 52 -38.06 3.47 -8.15
CA PRO A 52 -36.95 4.40 -8.35
C PRO A 52 -36.48 4.98 -7.02
N ALA A 53 -35.18 4.81 -6.76
CA ALA A 53 -34.52 5.29 -5.56
C ALA A 53 -34.54 6.82 -5.50
N PRO A 54 -34.61 7.43 -4.30
CA PRO A 54 -34.50 8.87 -4.16
C PRO A 54 -33.13 9.34 -4.68
N GLU A 55 -33.13 10.38 -5.53
CA GLU A 55 -31.90 11.03 -5.99
C GLU A 55 -31.11 11.54 -4.78
N VAL A 56 -29.99 10.87 -4.48
CA VAL A 56 -29.01 11.41 -3.54
C VAL A 56 -28.30 12.55 -4.27
N ARG A 57 -28.67 13.80 -3.94
CA ARG A 57 -27.99 15.01 -4.40
C ARG A 57 -26.68 15.16 -3.61
N GLY A 58 -25.61 14.57 -4.14
CA GLY A 58 -24.23 14.66 -3.67
C GLY A 58 -23.28 14.05 -4.71
N PRO A 59 -21.96 14.23 -4.58
CA PRO A 59 -20.99 13.63 -5.50
C PRO A 59 -21.14 12.10 -5.52
N TRP A 60 -20.95 11.51 -6.69
CA TRP A 60 -20.99 10.07 -6.86
C TRP A 60 -19.77 9.43 -6.19
N ARG A 61 -20.00 8.61 -5.16
CA ARG A 61 -18.99 7.70 -4.62
C ARG A 61 -19.12 6.38 -5.38
N VAL A 62 -18.19 6.11 -6.28
CA VAL A 62 -18.20 4.96 -7.19
C VAL A 62 -17.18 3.93 -6.74
N LEU A 63 -17.64 2.71 -6.53
CA LEU A 63 -16.78 1.58 -6.19
C LEU A 63 -16.43 0.76 -7.43
N ALA A 64 -15.17 0.65 -7.82
CA ALA A 64 -14.77 -0.20 -8.94
C ALA A 64 -14.32 -1.58 -8.43
N LEU A 65 -15.13 -2.62 -8.73
CA LEU A 65 -14.78 -4.00 -8.39
C LEU A 65 -13.84 -4.59 -9.46
N PRO A 66 -12.95 -5.54 -9.10
CA PRO A 66 -12.04 -6.16 -10.06
C PRO A 66 -12.82 -6.82 -11.20
N PHE A 67 -12.41 -6.58 -12.44
CA PHE A 67 -13.11 -7.16 -13.58
C PHE A 67 -12.75 -8.63 -13.76
N ALA A 68 -13.74 -9.43 -14.14
CA ALA A 68 -13.55 -10.83 -14.48
C ALA A 68 -12.59 -10.98 -15.66
N THR A 69 -11.54 -11.77 -15.48
CA THR A 69 -10.56 -12.08 -16.52
C THR A 69 -10.82 -13.46 -17.12
N PRO A 70 -10.72 -13.62 -18.44
CA PRO A 70 -10.77 -14.93 -19.06
C PRO A 70 -9.48 -15.69 -18.72
N SER A 71 -9.55 -17.02 -18.61
CA SER A 71 -8.41 -17.88 -18.28
C SER A 71 -7.26 -17.84 -19.31
N SER A 72 -7.51 -17.27 -20.48
CA SER A 72 -6.51 -17.02 -21.52
C SER A 72 -5.64 -15.79 -21.26
N GLU A 73 -6.01 -14.94 -20.32
CA GLU A 73 -5.31 -13.71 -19.95
C GLU A 73 -4.62 -13.85 -18.59
N GLU A 74 -3.60 -13.03 -18.35
CA GLU A 74 -2.92 -13.03 -17.04
C GLU A 74 -3.90 -12.60 -15.93
N PRO A 75 -3.81 -13.18 -14.71
CA PRO A 75 -4.76 -12.92 -13.63
C PRO A 75 -4.94 -11.44 -13.29
N ASP A 76 -3.86 -10.65 -13.41
CA ASP A 76 -3.84 -9.23 -13.03
C ASP A 76 -4.36 -8.27 -14.12
N THR A 77 -4.62 -8.75 -15.34
CA THR A 77 -5.06 -7.87 -16.46
C THR A 77 -6.37 -7.16 -16.16
N GLY A 78 -7.35 -7.87 -15.60
CA GLY A 78 -8.64 -7.28 -15.20
C GLY A 78 -8.46 -6.30 -14.05
N GLY A 79 -7.54 -6.60 -13.13
CA GLY A 79 -7.11 -5.67 -12.11
C GLY A 79 -6.60 -4.36 -12.71
N ALA A 80 -5.71 -4.44 -13.70
CA ALA A 80 -5.16 -3.25 -14.34
C ALA A 80 -6.21 -2.41 -15.08
N ILE A 81 -7.12 -3.06 -15.82
CA ILE A 81 -8.22 -2.37 -16.52
C ILE A 81 -9.18 -1.70 -15.53
N THR A 82 -9.55 -2.38 -14.45
CA THR A 82 -10.41 -1.80 -13.40
C THR A 82 -9.78 -0.55 -12.78
N GLU A 83 -8.49 -0.58 -12.44
CA GLU A 83 -7.80 0.60 -11.88
C GLU A 83 -7.79 1.75 -12.89
N ALA A 84 -7.45 1.44 -14.15
CA ALA A 84 -7.38 2.43 -15.20
C ALA A 84 -8.74 3.06 -15.51
N LEU A 85 -9.83 2.30 -15.36
CA LEU A 85 -11.18 2.81 -15.46
C LEU A 85 -11.56 3.64 -14.23
N ALA A 86 -11.23 3.18 -13.02
CA ALA A 86 -11.50 3.92 -11.78
C ALA A 86 -10.81 5.29 -11.80
N ALA A 87 -9.54 5.36 -12.19
CA ALA A 87 -8.79 6.61 -12.30
C ALA A 87 -9.44 7.60 -13.29
N ARG A 88 -10.04 7.10 -14.38
CA ARG A 88 -10.77 7.93 -15.34
C ARG A 88 -12.08 8.45 -14.76
N LEU A 89 -12.81 7.60 -14.05
CA LEU A 89 -14.04 7.98 -13.37
C LEU A 89 -13.79 9.05 -12.29
N ASP A 90 -12.72 8.92 -11.50
CA ASP A 90 -12.31 9.88 -10.45
C ASP A 90 -11.87 11.24 -11.03
N GLY A 91 -11.50 11.30 -12.31
CA GLY A 91 -11.14 12.54 -13.00
C GLY A 91 -12.31 13.51 -13.24
N HIS A 92 -13.55 13.09 -13.04
CA HIS A 92 -14.74 13.91 -13.28
C HIS A 92 -15.17 14.67 -12.01
N ALA A 93 -15.48 15.96 -12.14
CA ALA A 93 -15.69 16.88 -11.00
C ALA A 93 -16.79 16.48 -9.99
N GLU A 94 -17.77 15.65 -10.37
CA GLU A 94 -18.82 15.16 -9.46
C GLU A 94 -18.64 13.70 -9.04
N VAL A 95 -17.50 13.07 -9.34
CA VAL A 95 -17.28 11.64 -9.15
C VAL A 95 -16.01 11.43 -8.34
N SER A 96 -16.12 10.67 -7.25
CA SER A 96 -14.98 10.07 -6.58
C SER A 96 -15.07 8.55 -6.78
N ALA A 97 -14.07 7.98 -7.45
CA ALA A 97 -14.03 6.57 -7.76
C ALA A 97 -12.84 5.88 -7.08
N THR A 98 -13.14 4.81 -6.35
CA THR A 98 -12.13 4.04 -5.61
C THR A 98 -12.22 2.57 -6.05
N ARG A 99 -11.07 1.99 -6.38
CA ARG A 99 -10.96 0.54 -6.55
C ARG A 99 -11.00 -0.15 -5.19
N VAL A 100 -11.73 -1.25 -5.09
CA VAL A 100 -11.68 -2.13 -3.92
C VAL A 100 -11.07 -3.48 -4.25
N GLU A 101 -10.30 -4.01 -3.30
CA GLU A 101 -9.92 -5.42 -3.29
C GLU A 101 -11.10 -6.26 -2.82
N ALA A 102 -11.79 -6.84 -3.79
CA ALA A 102 -12.86 -7.79 -3.59
C ALA A 102 -12.57 -9.05 -4.42
N PRO A 103 -13.13 -10.21 -4.06
CA PRO A 103 -13.17 -11.34 -4.96
C PRO A 103 -13.74 -10.90 -6.32
N THR A 104 -13.20 -11.45 -7.39
CA THR A 104 -13.68 -11.12 -8.73
C THR A 104 -15.12 -11.62 -8.88
N PRO A 105 -16.10 -10.72 -9.09
CA PRO A 105 -17.49 -11.10 -9.15
C PRO A 105 -17.78 -11.98 -10.37
N GLU A 106 -18.13 -13.26 -10.14
CA GLU A 106 -18.47 -14.21 -11.21
C GLU A 106 -19.99 -14.22 -11.47
N GLY A 107 -20.40 -13.85 -12.70
CA GLY A 107 -21.77 -14.00 -13.18
C GLY A 107 -22.83 -13.22 -12.37
N PRO A 108 -24.07 -13.75 -12.22
CA PRO A 108 -25.17 -13.05 -11.53
C PRO A 108 -24.93 -12.80 -10.03
N ALA A 109 -23.95 -13.49 -9.42
CA ALA A 109 -23.53 -13.26 -8.04
C ALA A 109 -22.81 -11.92 -7.87
N GLY A 110 -22.21 -11.39 -8.96
CA GLY A 110 -21.45 -10.16 -8.95
C GLY A 110 -22.21 -8.92 -8.51
N TRP A 111 -23.51 -8.86 -8.82
CA TRP A 111 -24.38 -7.80 -8.31
C TRP A 111 -24.49 -7.83 -6.78
N ARG A 112 -24.66 -9.02 -6.18
CA ARG A 112 -24.82 -9.15 -4.71
C ARG A 112 -23.54 -8.75 -4.00
N GLU A 113 -22.39 -9.14 -4.55
CA GLU A 113 -21.08 -8.75 -4.05
C GLU A 113 -20.85 -7.24 -4.20
N GLY A 114 -21.22 -6.64 -5.33
CA GLY A 114 -21.17 -5.19 -5.53
C GLY A 114 -22.08 -4.42 -4.56
N VAL A 115 -23.28 -4.91 -4.28
CA VAL A 115 -24.17 -4.33 -3.24
C VAL A 115 -23.56 -4.50 -1.84
N ALA A 116 -22.96 -5.64 -1.53
CA ALA A 116 -22.33 -5.86 -0.23
C ALA A 116 -21.09 -4.97 -0.04
N ALA A 117 -20.24 -4.86 -1.07
CA ALA A 117 -19.06 -3.99 -1.07
C ALA A 117 -19.44 -2.51 -0.96
N SER A 118 -20.41 -2.04 -1.76
CA SER A 118 -20.90 -0.64 -1.67
C SER A 118 -21.58 -0.29 -0.34
N ARG A 119 -22.06 -1.28 0.43
CA ARG A 119 -22.52 -1.06 1.80
C ARG A 119 -21.37 -0.91 2.78
N ARG A 120 -20.33 -1.75 2.66
CA ARG A 120 -19.14 -1.70 3.52
C ARG A 120 -18.38 -0.39 3.33
N GLU A 121 -18.19 -0.01 2.07
CA GLU A 121 -17.43 1.18 1.65
C GLU A 121 -18.28 2.45 1.56
N GLU A 122 -19.53 2.36 2.01
CA GLU A 122 -20.55 3.41 1.93
C GLU A 122 -20.78 4.05 0.54
N ALA A 123 -20.29 3.43 -0.53
CA ALA A 123 -20.42 3.94 -1.89
C ALA A 123 -21.89 4.06 -2.34
N THR A 124 -22.19 5.08 -3.16
CA THR A 124 -23.53 5.27 -3.73
C THR A 124 -23.72 4.45 -5.00
N HIS A 125 -22.63 4.23 -5.74
CA HIS A 125 -22.60 3.45 -6.97
C HIS A 125 -21.47 2.43 -6.94
N PHE A 126 -21.55 1.42 -7.78
CA PHE A 126 -20.46 0.49 -8.01
C PHE A 126 -20.40 0.06 -9.48
N VAL A 127 -19.21 -0.28 -9.96
CA VAL A 127 -18.95 -0.78 -11.30
C VAL A 127 -18.49 -2.23 -11.21
N ILE A 128 -19.17 -3.09 -11.95
CA ILE A 128 -18.71 -4.46 -12.23
C ILE A 128 -18.44 -4.58 -13.73
N GLY A 129 -17.51 -5.45 -14.10
CA GLY A 129 -17.16 -5.64 -15.49
C GLY A 129 -16.48 -6.97 -15.74
N ALA A 130 -16.37 -7.30 -17.02
CA ALA A 130 -15.74 -8.51 -17.50
C ALA A 130 -14.95 -8.25 -18.78
N LEU A 131 -13.85 -8.97 -18.92
CA LEU A 131 -13.05 -9.04 -20.12
C LEU A 131 -13.43 -10.31 -20.88
N GLU A 132 -13.69 -10.17 -22.17
CA GLU A 132 -13.91 -11.28 -23.09
C GLU A 132 -12.86 -11.19 -24.20
N VAL A 133 -12.21 -12.31 -24.54
CA VAL A 133 -11.34 -12.37 -25.73
C VAL A 133 -12.13 -13.00 -26.87
N ALA A 134 -12.31 -12.23 -27.95
CA ALA A 134 -13.00 -12.69 -29.15
C ALA A 134 -12.18 -12.32 -30.39
N ASN A 135 -11.82 -13.32 -31.20
CA ASN A 135 -11.10 -13.13 -32.46
C ASN A 135 -9.79 -12.30 -32.35
N GLY A 136 -9.06 -12.44 -31.24
CA GLY A 136 -7.81 -11.69 -30.99
C GLY A 136 -7.99 -10.25 -30.52
N ALA A 137 -9.23 -9.79 -30.34
CA ALA A 137 -9.57 -8.53 -29.71
C ALA A 137 -10.04 -8.75 -28.26
N LEU A 138 -9.72 -7.78 -27.41
CA LEU A 138 -10.21 -7.67 -26.03
C LEU A 138 -11.48 -6.83 -26.03
N ARG A 139 -12.55 -7.42 -25.50
CA ARG A 139 -13.83 -6.76 -25.25
C ARG A 139 -13.95 -6.53 -23.75
N VAL A 140 -14.08 -5.27 -23.36
CA VAL A 140 -14.31 -4.85 -21.96
C VAL A 140 -15.76 -4.41 -21.86
N ARG A 141 -16.55 -5.13 -21.06
CA ARG A 141 -17.93 -4.74 -20.70
C ARG A 141 -17.94 -4.28 -19.26
N ALA A 142 -18.57 -3.14 -19.00
CA ALA A 142 -18.73 -2.58 -17.66
C ALA A 142 -20.17 -2.11 -17.44
N ALA A 143 -20.65 -2.27 -16.22
CA ALA A 143 -21.97 -1.84 -15.79
C ALA A 143 -21.84 -1.00 -14.51
N LEU A 144 -22.30 0.24 -14.57
CA LEU A 144 -22.42 1.14 -13.42
C LEU A 144 -23.81 0.95 -12.81
N HIS A 145 -23.82 0.66 -11.51
CA HIS A 145 -25.00 0.31 -10.75
C HIS A 145 -25.22 1.29 -9.61
N HIS A 146 -26.47 1.72 -9.40
CA HIS A 146 -26.85 2.42 -8.16
C HIS A 146 -27.13 1.44 -7.02
N ARG A 147 -26.58 1.70 -5.81
CA ARG A 147 -26.68 0.81 -4.64
C ARG A 147 -28.11 0.43 -4.26
N ALA A 148 -29.07 1.34 -4.41
CA ALA A 148 -30.46 1.10 -4.03
C ALA A 148 -31.27 0.27 -5.05
N GLY A 149 -30.68 -0.03 -6.23
CA GLY A 149 -31.30 -0.83 -7.28
C GLY A 149 -32.36 -0.07 -8.08
N ALA A 150 -32.05 0.26 -9.33
CA ALA A 150 -32.97 0.57 -10.44
C ALA A 150 -32.20 1.14 -11.64
N ASP A 151 -31.16 1.95 -11.38
CA ASP A 151 -30.36 2.58 -12.43
C ASP A 151 -29.12 1.73 -12.73
N VAL A 152 -29.04 1.26 -13.97
CA VAL A 152 -27.91 0.50 -14.50
C VAL A 152 -27.55 1.10 -15.85
N ARG A 153 -26.28 1.51 -15.97
CA ARG A 153 -25.72 1.97 -17.23
C ARG A 153 -24.64 1.01 -17.66
N GLU A 154 -24.86 0.37 -18.80
CA GLU A 154 -23.90 -0.56 -19.39
C GLU A 154 -23.17 0.12 -20.53
N ALA A 155 -21.87 -0.15 -20.60
CA ALA A 155 -21.02 0.28 -21.69
C ALA A 155 -20.07 -0.86 -22.08
N GLU A 156 -19.72 -0.90 -23.35
CA GLU A 156 -18.80 -1.90 -23.88
C GLU A 156 -17.84 -1.25 -24.85
N VAL A 157 -16.58 -1.68 -24.79
CA VAL A 157 -15.58 -1.30 -25.77
C VAL A 157 -14.80 -2.54 -26.22
N THR A 158 -14.56 -2.64 -27.53
CA THR A 158 -13.77 -3.73 -28.11
C THR A 158 -12.59 -3.14 -28.85
N ALA A 159 -11.39 -3.61 -28.55
CA ALA A 159 -10.16 -3.13 -29.17
C ALA A 159 -9.09 -4.22 -29.19
N SER A 160 -8.00 -3.99 -29.92
CA SER A 160 -6.81 -4.82 -29.75
C SER A 160 -6.17 -4.61 -28.36
N ARG A 161 -5.30 -5.54 -27.95
CA ARG A 161 -4.61 -5.49 -26.64
C ARG A 161 -3.86 -4.17 -26.41
N ASN A 162 -3.30 -3.57 -27.45
CA ASN A 162 -2.51 -2.33 -27.33
C ASN A 162 -3.36 -1.06 -27.45
N GLU A 163 -4.62 -1.19 -27.87
CA GLU A 163 -5.52 -0.05 -28.05
C GLU A 163 -6.56 0.04 -26.93
N ILE A 164 -6.81 -1.06 -26.21
CA ILE A 164 -7.90 -1.13 -25.23
C ILE A 164 -7.77 -0.07 -24.14
N VAL A 165 -6.54 0.18 -23.66
CA VAL A 165 -6.30 1.17 -22.61
C VAL A 165 -6.66 2.58 -23.09
N GLY A 166 -6.33 2.92 -24.34
CA GLY A 166 -6.66 4.20 -24.95
C GLY A 166 -8.15 4.41 -25.19
N ARG A 167 -8.97 3.34 -25.18
CA ARG A 167 -10.43 3.44 -25.34
C ARG A 167 -11.21 3.38 -24.03
N LEU A 168 -10.54 3.24 -22.88
CA LEU A 168 -11.21 3.25 -21.58
C LEU A 168 -11.85 4.61 -21.24
N ASP A 169 -11.41 5.70 -21.87
CA ASP A 169 -12.04 7.02 -21.74
C ASP A 169 -13.43 7.07 -22.38
N GLU A 170 -13.60 6.38 -23.50
CA GLU A 170 -14.92 6.18 -24.13
C GLU A 170 -15.83 5.39 -23.20
N LEU A 171 -15.28 4.36 -22.55
CA LEU A 171 -16.02 3.54 -21.59
C LEU A 171 -16.44 4.35 -20.35
N ALA A 172 -15.53 5.13 -19.75
CA ALA A 172 -15.83 5.97 -18.60
C ALA A 172 -16.92 7.01 -18.92
N ARG A 173 -16.81 7.72 -20.04
CA ARG A 173 -17.83 8.68 -20.47
C ARG A 173 -19.19 8.03 -20.73
N ALA A 174 -19.20 6.85 -21.35
CA ALA A 174 -20.44 6.12 -21.59
C ALA A 174 -21.15 5.70 -20.29
N LEU A 175 -20.38 5.31 -19.26
CA LEU A 175 -20.92 4.96 -17.94
C LEU A 175 -21.49 6.20 -17.21
N LEU A 176 -20.82 7.35 -17.28
CA LEU A 176 -21.25 8.58 -16.61
C LEU A 176 -22.38 9.32 -17.36
N GLY A 177 -22.45 9.18 -18.69
CA GLY A 177 -23.40 9.90 -19.56
C GLY A 177 -23.37 11.41 -19.31
N ASP A 178 -24.53 12.02 -19.06
CA ASP A 178 -24.67 13.47 -18.81
C ASP A 178 -23.83 13.99 -17.63
N ARG A 179 -23.40 13.10 -16.72
CA ARG A 179 -22.57 13.46 -15.56
C ARG A 179 -21.09 13.53 -15.83
N ALA A 180 -20.63 13.13 -17.02
CA ALA A 180 -19.24 13.27 -17.40
C ALA A 180 -18.79 14.75 -17.44
N GLY A 181 -19.72 15.70 -17.62
CA GLY A 181 -19.39 17.13 -17.77
C GLY A 181 -18.58 17.42 -19.06
N GLU A 182 -18.20 18.68 -19.26
CA GLU A 182 -17.21 19.04 -20.28
C GLU A 182 -15.81 18.67 -19.76
N ASP A 183 -15.07 17.97 -20.62
CA ASP A 183 -13.79 17.28 -20.39
C ASP A 183 -12.77 18.14 -19.60
N GLU A 184 -12.43 17.72 -18.37
CA GLU A 184 -11.33 18.32 -17.62
C GLU A 184 -10.28 17.27 -17.24
N GLY A 185 -9.44 16.96 -18.22
CA GLY A 185 -8.10 16.43 -18.00
C GLY A 185 -8.04 14.92 -17.86
N THR A 186 -8.30 14.22 -18.96
CA THR A 186 -7.91 12.82 -19.13
C THR A 186 -6.40 12.69 -18.90
N ALA A 187 -5.97 12.16 -17.74
CA ALA A 187 -4.56 11.81 -17.55
C ALA A 187 -4.16 10.84 -18.66
N SER A 188 -3.02 11.08 -19.32
CA SER A 188 -2.49 10.18 -20.34
C SER A 188 -2.09 8.87 -19.66
N THR A 189 -3.02 7.92 -19.61
CA THR A 189 -2.65 6.57 -19.26
C THR A 189 -1.83 6.01 -20.42
N THR A 190 -0.78 5.29 -20.07
CA THR A 190 -0.02 4.48 -21.03
C THR A 190 -0.92 3.70 -22.00
N ALA A 191 -0.49 3.52 -23.24
CA ALA A 191 -1.13 2.59 -24.16
C ALA A 191 -0.69 1.13 -23.91
N SER A 192 0.37 0.93 -23.12
CA SER A 192 0.90 -0.37 -22.78
C SER A 192 0.15 -0.96 -21.58
N ILE A 193 -0.50 -2.10 -21.79
CA ILE A 193 -1.08 -2.89 -20.69
C ILE A 193 0.01 -3.28 -19.68
N ASP A 194 1.24 -3.53 -20.11
CA ASP A 194 2.31 -4.00 -19.23
C ASP A 194 2.80 -2.87 -18.32
N ALA A 195 2.97 -1.66 -18.88
CA ALA A 195 3.24 -0.47 -18.08
C ALA A 195 2.08 -0.17 -17.12
N LEU A 196 0.83 -0.35 -17.55
CA LEU A 196 -0.34 -0.17 -16.70
C LEU A 196 -0.35 -1.18 -15.54
N ARG A 197 -0.07 -2.46 -15.79
CA ARG A 197 0.02 -3.49 -14.76
C ARG A 197 1.09 -3.17 -13.72
N ALA A 198 2.28 -2.77 -14.17
CA ALA A 198 3.35 -2.34 -13.28
C ALA A 198 2.93 -1.11 -12.45
N PHE A 199 2.27 -0.13 -13.07
CA PHE A 199 1.74 1.04 -12.38
C PHE A 199 0.70 0.69 -11.32
N VAL A 200 -0.27 -0.19 -11.63
CA VAL A 200 -1.29 -0.63 -10.68
C VAL A 200 -0.68 -1.37 -9.49
N ARG A 201 0.34 -2.20 -9.74
CA ARG A 201 1.13 -2.80 -8.64
C ARG A 201 1.76 -1.72 -7.77
N GLY A 202 2.29 -0.65 -8.36
CA GLY A 202 2.83 0.50 -7.65
C GLY A 202 1.79 1.23 -6.80
N GLU A 203 0.60 1.48 -7.34
CA GLU A 203 -0.51 2.12 -6.61
C GLU A 203 -0.97 1.27 -5.43
N ARG A 204 -1.05 -0.07 -5.59
CA ARG A 204 -1.36 -0.99 -4.49
C ARG A 204 -0.29 -0.96 -3.40
N ALA A 205 0.99 -1.05 -3.79
CA ALA A 205 2.10 -0.97 -2.85
C ALA A 205 2.12 0.38 -2.10
N ALA A 206 1.81 1.48 -2.78
CA ALA A 206 1.72 2.80 -2.17
C ALA A 206 0.58 2.89 -1.14
N ARG A 207 -0.61 2.34 -1.44
CA ARG A 207 -1.73 2.26 -0.47
C ARG A 207 -1.40 1.37 0.72
N ALA A 208 -0.66 0.29 0.48
CA ALA A 208 -0.13 -0.59 1.52
C ALA A 208 0.98 0.06 2.37
N GLY A 209 1.48 1.24 2.01
CA GLY A 209 2.62 1.88 2.67
C GLY A 209 3.98 1.21 2.37
N ASP A 210 4.04 0.26 1.44
CA ASP A 210 5.31 -0.30 0.94
C ASP A 210 5.88 0.61 -0.16
N ASP A 211 6.40 1.75 0.26
CA ASP A 211 6.96 2.75 -0.65
C ASP A 211 8.16 2.23 -1.47
N ALA A 212 8.84 1.19 -0.98
CA ALA A 212 9.96 0.58 -1.70
C ALA A 212 9.48 -0.25 -2.89
N GLU A 213 8.46 -1.09 -2.70
CA GLU A 213 7.83 -1.81 -3.82
C GLU A 213 7.12 -0.83 -4.77
N ALA A 214 6.48 0.21 -4.24
CA ALA A 214 5.86 1.23 -5.06
C ALA A 214 6.87 1.91 -6.00
N GLU A 215 8.02 2.35 -5.48
CA GLU A 215 9.08 2.96 -6.28
C GLU A 215 9.61 2.03 -7.37
N ALA A 216 9.80 0.74 -7.04
CA ALA A 216 10.26 -0.27 -7.99
C ALA A 216 9.22 -0.50 -9.09
N ALA A 217 7.95 -0.68 -8.73
CA ALA A 217 6.87 -0.94 -9.67
C ALA A 217 6.59 0.24 -10.60
N TYR A 218 6.67 1.49 -10.13
CA TYR A 218 6.62 2.66 -11.00
C TYR A 218 7.85 2.76 -11.91
N GLY A 219 9.02 2.33 -11.44
CA GLY A 219 10.22 2.18 -12.27
C GLY A 219 10.02 1.19 -13.41
N ASP A 220 9.42 0.04 -13.13
CA ASP A 220 9.08 -0.97 -14.14
C ASP A 220 8.06 -0.42 -15.15
N ALA A 221 7.04 0.33 -14.68
CA ALA A 221 6.08 0.98 -15.57
C ALA A 221 6.74 1.94 -16.57
N LEU A 222 7.74 2.71 -16.10
CA LEU A 222 8.53 3.61 -16.94
C LEU A 222 9.53 2.88 -17.85
N ALA A 223 9.94 1.65 -17.51
CA ALA A 223 10.77 0.83 -18.39
C ALA A 223 9.96 0.29 -19.58
N GLU A 224 8.69 -0.09 -19.32
CA GLU A 224 7.75 -0.53 -20.35
C GLU A 224 7.23 0.62 -21.21
N ASP A 225 6.92 1.76 -20.60
CA ASP A 225 6.51 2.98 -21.28
C ASP A 225 7.18 4.21 -20.65
N PRO A 226 8.35 4.64 -21.17
CA PRO A 226 9.04 5.85 -20.70
C PRO A 226 8.21 7.13 -20.85
N SER A 227 7.17 7.06 -21.68
CA SER A 227 6.26 8.15 -21.96
C SER A 227 5.15 8.25 -20.91
N PHE A 228 5.03 7.31 -19.96
CA PHE A 228 3.98 7.29 -18.94
C PHE A 228 4.24 8.32 -17.83
N VAL A 229 4.01 9.60 -18.12
CA VAL A 229 4.36 10.75 -17.27
C VAL A 229 3.76 10.64 -15.85
N LEU A 230 2.54 10.11 -15.73
CA LEU A 230 1.90 9.88 -14.42
C LEU A 230 2.71 8.92 -13.54
N ALA A 231 3.30 7.86 -14.11
CA ALA A 231 4.17 6.94 -13.36
C ALA A 231 5.44 7.65 -12.85
N SER A 232 6.01 8.59 -13.62
CA SER A 232 7.14 9.41 -13.16
C SER A 232 6.75 10.29 -11.97
N TYR A 233 5.57 10.91 -12.02
CA TYR A 233 5.06 11.72 -10.90
C TYR A 233 4.79 10.85 -9.66
N ARG A 234 4.08 9.72 -9.80
CA ARG A 234 3.80 8.81 -8.67
C ARG A 234 5.07 8.20 -8.07
N ARG A 235 6.08 7.94 -8.89
CA ARG A 235 7.41 7.55 -8.42
C ARG A 235 8.07 8.65 -7.59
N ALA A 236 7.91 9.92 -7.96
CA ALA A 236 8.43 11.04 -7.19
C ALA A 236 7.84 11.08 -5.77
N ASP A 237 6.54 10.82 -5.63
CA ASP A 237 5.87 10.71 -4.33
C ASP A 237 6.42 9.55 -3.48
N ALA A 238 6.58 8.36 -4.07
CA ALA A 238 7.18 7.23 -3.35
C ALA A 238 8.64 7.51 -2.94
N LEU A 239 9.41 8.16 -3.81
CA LEU A 239 10.79 8.57 -3.52
C LEU A 239 10.86 9.61 -2.39
N GLU A 240 9.88 10.51 -2.30
CA GLU A 240 9.77 11.49 -1.21
C GLU A 240 9.59 10.79 0.13
N ARG A 241 8.63 9.86 0.24
CA ARG A 241 8.37 9.11 1.48
C ARG A 241 9.53 8.21 1.89
N LEU A 242 10.31 7.71 0.93
CA LEU A 242 11.57 6.99 1.19
C LEU A 242 12.74 7.90 1.62
N GLY A 243 12.55 9.22 1.72
CA GLY A 243 13.60 10.18 2.04
C GLY A 243 14.61 10.42 0.90
N ARG A 244 14.32 9.96 -0.33
CA ARG A 244 15.20 10.07 -1.50
C ARG A 244 14.94 11.37 -2.26
N PHE A 245 15.04 12.48 -1.54
CA PHE A 245 14.61 13.82 -1.95
C PHE A 245 15.17 14.30 -3.30
N GLN A 246 16.46 14.05 -3.57
CA GLN A 246 17.06 14.45 -4.85
C GLN A 246 16.44 13.72 -6.05
N ALA A 247 16.19 12.42 -5.91
CA ALA A 247 15.58 11.63 -6.96
C ALA A 247 14.08 11.98 -7.13
N ALA A 248 13.39 12.29 -6.04
CA ALA A 248 12.02 12.79 -6.07
C ALA A 248 11.93 14.12 -6.84
N LEU A 249 12.84 15.06 -6.57
CA LEU A 249 12.91 16.33 -7.28
C LEU A 249 13.15 16.14 -8.79
N GLU A 250 14.11 15.29 -9.16
CA GLU A 250 14.38 15.00 -10.58
C GLU A 250 13.18 14.36 -11.29
N ALA A 251 12.47 13.46 -10.61
CA ALA A 251 11.28 12.80 -11.15
C ALA A 251 10.09 13.78 -11.32
N VAL A 252 9.87 14.69 -10.36
CA VAL A 252 8.81 15.70 -10.47
C VAL A 252 9.12 16.76 -11.53
N GLU A 253 10.38 17.19 -11.64
CA GLU A 253 10.79 18.12 -12.69
C GLU A 253 10.66 17.50 -14.08
N THR A 254 10.96 16.20 -14.20
CA THR A 254 10.75 15.46 -15.45
C THR A 254 9.28 15.36 -15.80
N ALA A 255 8.42 15.02 -14.84
CA ALA A 255 6.97 14.97 -15.07
C ALA A 255 6.40 16.33 -15.53
N LEU A 256 6.90 17.44 -14.96
CA LEU A 256 6.46 18.79 -15.31
C LEU A 256 7.00 19.32 -16.65
N ARG A 257 8.05 18.70 -17.24
CA ARG A 257 8.47 19.03 -18.61
C ARG A 257 7.43 18.58 -19.64
N ASP A 258 6.80 17.44 -19.40
CA ASP A 258 5.76 16.86 -20.25
C ASP A 258 4.35 17.08 -19.65
N ARG A 259 4.13 18.25 -19.02
CA ARG A 259 2.90 18.58 -18.28
C ARG A 259 1.61 18.44 -19.09
N ASP A 260 1.68 18.60 -20.42
CA ASP A 260 0.53 18.47 -21.31
C ASP A 260 -0.02 17.04 -21.39
N ARG A 261 0.70 16.07 -20.82
CA ARG A 261 0.30 14.66 -20.75
C ARG A 261 -0.23 14.25 -19.38
N LEU A 262 -0.27 15.19 -18.43
CA LEU A 262 -0.86 15.01 -17.11
C LEU A 262 -2.24 15.67 -17.07
N SER A 263 -3.11 15.19 -16.19
CA SER A 263 -4.35 15.90 -15.88
C SER A 263 -4.03 17.27 -15.24
N ALA A 264 -4.95 18.22 -15.33
CA ALA A 264 -4.79 19.52 -14.66
C ALA A 264 -4.57 19.35 -13.14
N ALA A 265 -5.24 18.37 -12.54
CA ALA A 265 -5.06 18.01 -11.14
C ALA A 265 -3.64 17.50 -10.84
N ASP A 266 -3.13 16.57 -11.65
CA ASP A 266 -1.78 16.02 -11.45
C ASP A 266 -0.68 17.04 -11.69
N VAL A 267 -0.85 17.93 -12.67
CA VAL A 267 0.06 19.07 -12.87
C VAL A 267 0.08 19.95 -11.62
N LEU A 268 -1.08 20.29 -11.07
CA LEU A 268 -1.15 21.13 -9.87
C LEU A 268 -0.50 20.45 -8.67
N ARG A 269 -0.74 19.15 -8.45
CA ARG A 269 -0.12 18.39 -7.36
C ARG A 269 1.40 18.29 -7.53
N ALA A 270 1.89 18.07 -8.74
CA ALA A 270 3.32 18.07 -9.06
C ALA A 270 3.96 19.47 -8.84
N GLU A 271 3.28 20.55 -9.23
CA GLU A 271 3.71 21.93 -8.96
C GLU A 271 3.73 22.24 -7.45
N ALA A 272 2.73 21.75 -6.69
CA ALA A 272 2.67 21.90 -5.25
C ALA A 272 3.84 21.16 -4.58
N LEU A 273 4.10 19.90 -4.95
CA LEU A 273 5.23 19.13 -4.46
C LEU A 273 6.56 19.82 -4.74
N LEU A 274 6.76 20.32 -5.97
CA LEU A 274 7.95 21.08 -6.34
C LEU A 274 8.09 22.39 -5.53
N ALA A 275 6.99 23.06 -5.22
CA ALA A 275 6.99 24.23 -4.36
C ALA A 275 7.42 23.88 -2.93
N VAL A 276 6.98 22.73 -2.37
CA VAL A 276 7.46 22.23 -1.08
C VAL A 276 8.98 22.06 -1.08
N TRP A 277 9.52 21.38 -2.11
CA TRP A 277 10.96 21.16 -2.24
C TRP A 277 11.79 22.43 -2.35
N ARG A 278 11.22 23.48 -2.94
CA ARG A 278 11.88 24.78 -3.09
C ARG A 278 11.71 25.67 -1.86
N GLY A 279 11.15 25.15 -0.77
CA GLY A 279 10.86 25.91 0.46
C GLY A 279 9.72 26.92 0.31
N GLN A 280 8.94 26.83 -0.78
CA GLN A 280 7.83 27.73 -1.09
C GLN A 280 6.53 27.22 -0.44
N HIS A 281 6.57 26.93 0.86
CA HIS A 281 5.49 26.25 1.59
C HIS A 281 4.14 26.97 1.49
N ALA A 282 4.13 28.31 1.63
CA ALA A 282 2.91 29.11 1.49
C ALA A 282 2.30 29.02 0.09
N ARG A 283 3.13 28.91 -0.96
CA ARG A 283 2.66 28.73 -2.34
C ARG A 283 2.06 27.33 -2.53
N ALA A 284 2.68 26.29 -1.99
CA ALA A 284 2.18 24.92 -2.08
C ALA A 284 0.78 24.80 -1.46
N ILE A 285 0.60 25.31 -0.23
CA ILE A 285 -0.70 25.34 0.45
C ILE A 285 -1.72 26.15 -0.36
N ALA A 286 -1.35 27.34 -0.86
CA ALA A 286 -2.26 28.17 -1.64
C ALA A 286 -2.74 27.50 -2.94
N LEU A 287 -1.84 26.81 -3.66
CA LEU A 287 -2.19 26.04 -4.86
C LEU A 287 -3.17 24.92 -4.52
N LEU A 288 -2.88 24.14 -3.48
CA LEU A 288 -3.74 23.03 -3.06
C LEU A 288 -5.10 23.52 -2.54
N SER A 289 -5.15 24.61 -1.76
CA SER A 289 -6.40 25.22 -1.30
C SER A 289 -7.24 25.83 -2.42
N GLN A 290 -6.63 26.27 -3.52
CA GLN A 290 -7.38 26.68 -4.70
C GLN A 290 -7.96 25.45 -5.42
N HIS A 291 -7.12 24.43 -5.63
CA HIS A 291 -7.53 23.18 -6.28
C HIS A 291 -8.70 22.50 -5.59
N THR A 292 -8.69 22.39 -4.27
CA THR A 292 -9.76 21.74 -3.51
C THR A 292 -11.07 22.53 -3.52
N ARG A 293 -11.01 23.86 -3.72
CA ARG A 293 -12.21 24.69 -3.93
C ARG A 293 -12.81 24.51 -5.32
N GLU A 294 -11.96 24.31 -6.33
CA GLU A 294 -12.38 24.04 -7.70
C GLU A 294 -12.87 22.60 -7.87
N ARG A 295 -12.27 21.64 -7.14
CA ARG A 295 -12.57 20.21 -7.18
C ARG A 295 -12.87 19.66 -5.78
N PRO A 296 -14.07 19.92 -5.23
CA PRO A 296 -14.41 19.51 -3.87
C PRO A 296 -14.54 17.98 -3.69
N SER A 297 -14.71 17.23 -4.78
CA SER A 297 -14.79 15.76 -4.81
C SER A 297 -13.43 15.07 -4.93
N ASP A 298 -12.35 15.81 -5.16
CA ASP A 298 -11.01 15.25 -5.31
C ASP A 298 -10.38 14.94 -3.95
N ALA A 299 -10.59 13.71 -3.48
CA ALA A 299 -10.05 13.23 -2.21
C ALA A 299 -8.52 13.28 -2.15
N GLU A 300 -7.79 12.99 -3.24
CA GLU A 300 -6.32 13.08 -3.23
C GLU A 300 -5.86 14.54 -3.12
N GLY A 301 -6.56 15.48 -3.77
CA GLY A 301 -6.30 16.92 -3.62
C GLY A 301 -6.44 17.40 -2.18
N TRP A 302 -7.53 17.00 -1.51
CA TRP A 302 -7.74 17.29 -0.08
C TRP A 302 -6.69 16.63 0.81
N LEU A 303 -6.30 15.39 0.52
CA LEU A 303 -5.27 14.68 1.26
C LEU A 303 -3.93 15.40 1.20
N ARG A 304 -3.51 15.83 0.01
CA ARG A 304 -2.28 16.63 -0.17
C ARG A 304 -2.34 17.96 0.53
N LEU A 305 -3.50 18.61 0.57
CA LEU A 305 -3.69 19.85 1.32
C LEU A 305 -3.49 19.61 2.82
N GLY A 306 -4.16 18.60 3.39
CA GLY A 306 -4.04 18.24 4.80
C GLY A 306 -2.62 17.86 5.20
N GLU A 307 -1.94 17.02 4.42
CA GLU A 307 -0.54 16.65 4.63
C GLU A 307 0.39 17.87 4.57
N ALA A 308 0.21 18.76 3.58
CA ALA A 308 1.00 19.98 3.46
C ALA A 308 0.76 20.93 4.66
N GLN A 309 -0.47 21.04 5.15
CA GLN A 309 -0.80 21.84 6.32
C GLN A 309 -0.21 21.27 7.60
N LEU A 310 -0.24 19.94 7.80
CA LEU A 310 0.41 19.27 8.92
C LEU A 310 1.94 19.43 8.89
N ALA A 311 2.56 19.09 7.76
CA ALA A 311 4.01 19.05 7.64
C ALA A 311 4.64 20.45 7.61
N LEU A 312 3.95 21.43 7.02
CA LEU A 312 4.52 22.75 6.72
C LEU A 312 3.84 23.90 7.49
N GLY A 313 2.70 23.66 8.13
CA GLY A 313 1.97 24.63 8.95
C GLY A 313 2.88 25.38 9.93
N PRO A 314 3.65 24.66 10.78
CA PRO A 314 4.56 25.30 11.74
C PRO A 314 5.59 26.25 11.07
N SER A 315 6.11 25.89 9.89
CA SER A 315 7.07 26.71 9.15
C SER A 315 6.45 27.97 8.52
N THR A 316 5.13 28.00 8.37
CA THR A 316 4.36 29.12 7.82
C THR A 316 3.62 29.93 8.89
N GLY A 317 3.78 29.57 10.17
CA GLY A 317 3.08 30.19 11.30
C GLY A 317 1.60 29.82 11.39
N ARG A 318 1.17 28.77 10.67
CA ARG A 318 -0.20 28.24 10.73
C ARG A 318 -0.27 27.08 11.72
N PRO A 319 -1.35 26.99 12.50
CA PRO A 319 -1.53 25.85 13.39
C PRO A 319 -1.80 24.57 12.57
N PRO A 320 -1.33 23.41 13.02
CA PRO A 320 -1.63 22.12 12.40
C PRO A 320 -3.14 21.83 12.35
N ALA A 321 -3.93 22.40 13.27
CA ALA A 321 -5.39 22.36 13.25
C ALA A 321 -6.03 22.85 11.93
N ASP A 322 -5.34 23.68 11.12
CA ASP A 322 -5.78 24.07 9.77
C ASP A 322 -5.99 22.85 8.84
N ALA A 323 -5.35 21.71 9.13
CA ALA A 323 -5.46 20.48 8.36
C ALA A 323 -6.75 19.69 8.65
N ARG A 324 -7.44 19.98 9.76
CA ARG A 324 -8.60 19.20 10.22
C ARG A 324 -9.70 19.15 9.16
N ASP A 325 -10.10 20.31 8.64
CA ASP A 325 -11.14 20.42 7.62
C ASP A 325 -10.79 19.60 6.37
N ALA A 326 -9.53 19.65 5.94
CA ALA A 326 -9.08 18.91 4.76
C ALA A 326 -9.13 17.40 4.98
N LEU A 327 -8.63 16.91 6.13
CA LEU A 327 -8.63 15.48 6.47
C LEU A 327 -10.05 14.95 6.68
N GLU A 328 -10.93 15.71 7.34
CA GLU A 328 -12.35 15.36 7.49
C GLU A 328 -13.04 15.26 6.13
N HIS A 329 -12.72 16.14 5.17
CA HIS A 329 -13.23 16.03 3.81
C HIS A 329 -12.73 14.76 3.11
N VAL A 330 -11.47 14.39 3.28
CA VAL A 330 -10.95 13.11 2.74
C VAL A 330 -11.73 11.95 3.34
N LEU A 331 -11.90 11.91 4.66
CA LEU A 331 -12.61 10.81 5.34
C LEU A 331 -14.12 10.77 4.98
N ALA A 332 -14.74 11.90 4.65
CA ALA A 332 -16.10 11.93 4.14
C ALA A 332 -16.21 11.30 2.73
N LEU A 333 -15.20 11.50 1.88
CA LEU A 333 -15.13 10.94 0.53
C LEU A 333 -14.65 9.47 0.55
N ARG A 334 -13.65 9.18 1.38
CA ARG A 334 -12.94 7.89 1.52
C ARG A 334 -12.72 7.58 3.01
N PRO A 335 -13.71 6.97 3.69
CA PRO A 335 -13.67 6.72 5.15
C PRO A 335 -12.51 5.84 5.61
N HIS A 336 -11.97 5.01 4.71
CA HIS A 336 -10.88 4.07 4.97
C HIS A 336 -9.55 4.51 4.35
N GLU A 337 -9.38 5.81 4.04
CA GLU A 337 -8.11 6.30 3.50
C GLU A 337 -7.05 6.38 4.61
N ARG A 338 -6.18 5.36 4.68
CA ARG A 338 -5.09 5.22 5.67
C ARG A 338 -4.36 6.53 5.96
N ARG A 339 -3.87 7.22 4.92
CA ARG A 339 -3.08 8.45 5.05
C ARG A 339 -3.87 9.58 5.72
N ALA A 340 -5.18 9.65 5.46
CA ALA A 340 -6.05 10.63 6.10
C ALA A 340 -6.29 10.28 7.58
N ILE A 341 -6.47 8.98 7.89
CA ILE A 341 -6.62 8.49 9.27
C ILE A 341 -5.32 8.75 10.07
N GLU A 342 -4.15 8.48 9.47
CA GLU A 342 -2.84 8.78 10.06
C GLU A 342 -2.69 10.30 10.34
N GLY A 343 -3.06 11.15 9.38
CA GLY A 343 -3.06 12.60 9.59
C GLY A 343 -4.02 13.07 10.68
N ALA A 344 -5.23 12.49 10.73
CA ALA A 344 -6.22 12.80 11.77
C ALA A 344 -5.77 12.32 13.16
N LEU A 345 -5.04 11.20 13.23
CA LEU A 345 -4.46 10.69 14.47
C LEU A 345 -3.42 11.66 15.04
N VAL A 346 -2.60 12.28 14.17
CA VAL A 346 -1.64 13.32 14.58
C VAL A 346 -2.36 14.50 15.22
N LEU A 347 -3.46 14.97 14.63
CA LEU A 347 -4.28 16.05 15.20
C LEU A 347 -4.92 15.66 16.53
N ALA A 348 -5.52 14.46 16.61
CA ALA A 348 -6.13 13.97 17.83
C ALA A 348 -5.12 13.84 18.98
N ALA A 349 -3.88 13.42 18.68
CA ALA A 349 -2.79 13.37 19.64
C ALA A 349 -2.38 14.75 20.14
N GLU A 350 -2.36 15.76 19.26
CA GLU A 350 -2.06 17.15 19.63
C GLU A 350 -3.17 17.78 20.48
N ASP A 351 -4.43 17.49 20.15
CA ASP A 351 -5.60 17.93 20.91
C ASP A 351 -5.75 17.18 22.26
N GLY A 352 -5.07 16.04 22.42
CA GLY A 352 -5.21 15.16 23.57
C GLY A 352 -6.54 14.38 23.60
N ASP A 353 -7.21 14.22 22.45
CA ASP A 353 -8.47 13.50 22.33
C ASP A 353 -8.23 11.99 22.23
N LEU A 354 -8.08 11.36 23.40
CA LEU A 354 -7.80 9.94 23.52
C LEU A 354 -8.91 9.04 22.95
N ASP A 355 -10.15 9.52 22.86
CA ASP A 355 -11.28 8.73 22.33
C ASP A 355 -11.30 8.76 20.80
N ALA A 356 -11.03 9.92 20.20
CA ALA A 356 -10.78 10.02 18.77
C ALA A 356 -9.58 9.16 18.35
N MET A 357 -8.46 9.23 19.08
CA MET A 357 -7.28 8.41 18.82
C MET A 357 -7.60 6.90 18.85
N THR A 358 -8.36 6.44 19.85
CA THR A 358 -8.74 5.03 19.96
C THR A 358 -9.55 4.58 18.73
N THR A 359 -10.53 5.39 18.33
CA THR A 359 -11.39 5.11 17.17
C THR A 359 -10.59 5.05 15.87
N LEU A 360 -9.69 6.01 15.65
CA LEU A 360 -8.86 6.07 14.45
C LEU A 360 -7.84 4.92 14.39
N VAL A 361 -7.27 4.51 15.52
CA VAL A 361 -6.38 3.35 15.59
C VAL A 361 -7.13 2.05 15.31
N GLU A 362 -8.35 1.88 15.82
CA GLU A 362 -9.18 0.71 15.49
C GLU A 362 -9.49 0.65 13.99
N ALA A 363 -9.76 1.80 13.36
CA ALA A 363 -9.97 1.90 11.92
C ALA A 363 -8.70 1.48 11.13
N LEU A 364 -7.51 1.95 11.52
CA LEU A 364 -6.23 1.52 10.92
C LEU A 364 -5.97 0.02 11.14
N ALA A 365 -6.26 -0.51 12.33
CA ALA A 365 -5.98 -1.89 12.67
C ALA A 365 -6.84 -2.88 11.86
N GLU A 366 -8.06 -2.51 11.49
CA GLU A 366 -8.90 -3.33 10.61
C GLU A 366 -8.35 -3.37 9.18
N GLU A 367 -7.82 -2.26 8.69
CA GLU A 367 -7.12 -2.18 7.39
C GLU A 367 -5.81 -2.99 7.38
N ASP A 368 -5.00 -2.85 8.44
CA ASP A 368 -3.74 -3.56 8.59
C ASP A 368 -3.94 -5.09 8.75
N ARG A 369 -5.07 -5.58 9.28
CA ARG A 369 -5.36 -7.03 9.34
C ARG A 369 -5.48 -7.66 7.95
N ALA A 370 -6.17 -6.97 7.03
CA ALA A 370 -6.28 -7.42 5.64
C ALA A 370 -4.92 -7.37 4.92
N LEU A 371 -4.09 -6.38 5.24
CA LEU A 371 -2.76 -6.21 4.67
C LEU A 371 -1.71 -7.20 5.24
N ILE A 372 -1.79 -7.53 6.53
CA ILE A 372 -0.92 -8.50 7.22
C ILE A 372 -1.16 -9.92 6.72
N GLU A 373 -2.40 -10.29 6.40
CA GLU A 373 -2.71 -11.58 5.74
C GLU A 373 -2.13 -11.65 4.33
N ALA A 374 -2.04 -10.52 3.61
CA ALA A 374 -1.41 -10.42 2.29
C ALA A 374 0.13 -10.34 2.34
N THR A 375 0.72 -9.90 3.46
CA THR A 375 2.15 -9.55 3.56
C THR A 375 2.81 -10.17 4.79
N VAL A 376 2.95 -11.50 4.81
CA VAL A 376 3.64 -12.25 5.86
C VAL A 376 5.12 -11.79 5.99
N PRO A 377 5.64 -11.52 7.21
CA PRO A 377 6.97 -10.93 7.44
C PRO A 377 8.13 -11.75 6.85
N ARG A 378 9.03 -11.06 6.13
CA ARG A 378 10.29 -11.59 5.61
C ARG A 378 11.22 -12.02 6.76
N GLY A 379 11.64 -13.30 6.77
CA GLY A 379 12.53 -13.86 7.80
C GLY A 379 13.95 -13.26 7.83
N PHE A 380 14.76 -13.60 8.85
CA PHE A 380 16.14 -13.09 9.05
C PHE A 380 17.01 -13.12 7.78
N PHE A 381 16.89 -14.18 6.97
CA PHE A 381 17.61 -14.29 5.71
C PHE A 381 17.10 -13.33 4.64
N ALA A 382 15.79 -13.07 4.58
CA ALA A 382 15.22 -12.11 3.65
C ALA A 382 15.56 -10.66 4.03
N GLU A 383 15.70 -10.33 5.32
CA GLU A 383 16.27 -9.04 5.75
C GLU A 383 17.76 -8.92 5.38
N PHE A 384 18.54 -9.99 5.58
CA PHE A 384 19.96 -10.03 5.22
C PHE A 384 20.20 -9.91 3.70
N PHE A 385 19.45 -10.66 2.88
CA PHE A 385 19.52 -10.58 1.42
C PHE A 385 18.85 -9.30 0.87
N GLY A 386 17.89 -8.71 1.59
CA GLY A 386 17.32 -7.41 1.26
C GLY A 386 18.34 -6.28 1.28
N GLN A 387 19.33 -6.32 2.18
CA GLN A 387 20.43 -5.35 2.21
C GLN A 387 21.41 -5.48 1.02
N LEU A 388 21.40 -6.65 0.37
CA LEU A 388 22.16 -6.89 -0.87
C LEU A 388 21.39 -6.43 -2.12
N SER A 389 20.22 -5.81 -1.94
CA SER A 389 19.38 -5.23 -2.99
C SER A 389 19.18 -3.72 -2.75
N GLY A 390 18.97 -2.95 -3.83
CA GLY A 390 18.79 -1.49 -3.78
C GLY A 390 20.05 -0.66 -4.05
N ARG A 391 19.94 0.66 -3.91
CA ARG A 391 20.96 1.62 -4.38
C ARG A 391 22.34 1.47 -3.70
N ASN A 392 22.36 1.04 -2.45
CA ASN A 392 23.59 0.83 -1.67
C ASN A 392 24.02 -0.65 -1.61
N ALA A 393 23.42 -1.51 -2.43
CA ALA A 393 23.75 -2.94 -2.49
C ALA A 393 25.25 -3.17 -2.74
N TRP A 394 25.92 -2.26 -3.46
CA TRP A 394 27.35 -2.34 -3.73
C TRP A 394 28.19 -2.33 -2.45
N VAL A 395 27.79 -1.61 -1.41
CA VAL A 395 28.48 -1.58 -0.11
C VAL A 395 28.32 -2.91 0.62
N GLY A 396 27.11 -3.49 0.57
CA GLY A 396 26.81 -4.80 1.13
C GLY A 396 27.61 -5.91 0.45
N TRP A 397 27.67 -5.90 -0.88
CA TRP A 397 28.48 -6.83 -1.67
C TRP A 397 29.98 -6.67 -1.40
N LEU A 398 30.49 -5.44 -1.35
CA LEU A 398 31.90 -5.16 -1.07
C LEU A 398 32.30 -5.65 0.33
N SER A 399 31.46 -5.37 1.34
CA SER A 399 31.71 -5.78 2.72
C SER A 399 31.67 -7.30 2.87
N THR A 400 30.72 -7.95 2.21
CA THR A 400 30.61 -9.42 2.18
C THR A 400 31.83 -10.06 1.51
N ALA A 401 32.24 -9.54 0.36
CA ALA A 401 33.44 -10.00 -0.35
C ALA A 401 34.71 -9.83 0.51
N ALA A 402 34.85 -8.69 1.18
CA ALA A 402 35.97 -8.43 2.09
C ALA A 402 36.02 -9.45 3.25
N ILE A 403 34.86 -9.80 3.85
CA ILE A 403 34.80 -10.82 4.90
C ILE A 403 35.33 -12.17 4.40
N PHE A 404 34.93 -12.62 3.19
CA PHE A 404 35.44 -13.89 2.63
C PHE A 404 36.95 -13.86 2.41
N VAL A 405 37.51 -12.74 1.95
CA VAL A 405 38.95 -12.56 1.77
C VAL A 405 39.68 -12.67 3.11
N TYR A 406 39.21 -11.97 4.15
CA TYR A 406 39.85 -12.02 5.47
C TYR A 406 39.66 -13.36 6.18
N VAL A 407 38.57 -14.09 5.91
CA VAL A 407 38.41 -15.47 6.41
C VAL A 407 39.47 -16.37 5.78
N GLY A 408 39.67 -16.29 4.45
CA GLY A 408 40.71 -17.05 3.77
C GLY A 408 42.11 -16.71 4.28
N LEU A 409 42.41 -15.43 4.45
CA LEU A 409 43.69 -14.96 5.01
C LEU A 409 43.90 -15.41 6.45
N GLY A 410 42.87 -15.36 7.29
CA GLY A 410 42.91 -15.80 8.67
C GLY A 410 43.18 -17.31 8.80
N LEU A 411 42.49 -18.12 7.99
CA LEU A 411 42.72 -19.57 7.94
C LEU A 411 44.12 -19.93 7.44
N TRP A 412 44.62 -19.22 6.43
CA TRP A 412 45.97 -19.42 5.90
C TRP A 412 47.05 -19.07 6.93
N CYS A 413 46.92 -17.92 7.59
CA CYS A 413 47.82 -17.50 8.66
C CYS A 413 47.77 -18.46 9.85
N GLY A 414 46.57 -18.93 10.22
CA GLY A 414 46.38 -19.93 11.26
C GLY A 414 47.06 -21.26 10.93
N TYR A 415 46.96 -21.74 9.69
CA TYR A 415 47.70 -22.93 9.24
C TYR A 415 49.22 -22.73 9.32
N LYS A 416 49.73 -21.58 8.86
CA LYS A 416 51.18 -21.27 8.89
C LYS A 416 51.74 -21.11 10.30
N PHE A 417 50.94 -20.67 11.26
CA PHE A 417 51.32 -20.59 12.67
C PHE A 417 51.78 -21.95 13.21
N PHE A 418 51.06 -23.04 12.88
CA PHE A 418 51.40 -24.40 13.32
C PHE A 418 52.38 -25.13 12.40
N ALA A 419 52.53 -24.68 11.15
CA ALA A 419 53.41 -25.33 10.17
C ALA A 419 54.88 -24.90 10.26
N VAL A 420 55.20 -23.77 10.92
CA VAL A 420 56.55 -23.22 10.98
C VAL A 420 57.20 -23.53 12.34
N ALA A 421 58.39 -24.12 12.32
CA ALA A 421 59.13 -24.51 13.54
C ALA A 421 59.82 -23.34 14.26
N ASP A 422 60.08 -22.23 13.56
CA ASP A 422 60.69 -21.03 14.14
C ASP A 422 59.65 -20.24 14.97
N PRO A 423 59.88 -20.04 16.28
CA PRO A 423 58.94 -19.35 17.17
C PRO A 423 58.67 -17.89 16.78
N VAL A 424 59.67 -17.18 16.27
CA VAL A 424 59.57 -15.76 15.89
C VAL A 424 58.77 -15.61 14.61
N ILE A 425 58.93 -16.52 13.66
CA ILE A 425 58.16 -16.51 12.41
C ILE A 425 56.72 -16.98 12.66
N SER A 426 56.53 -18.00 13.51
CA SER A 426 55.21 -18.45 13.94
C SER A 426 54.41 -17.30 14.56
N LEU A 427 55.01 -16.50 15.46
CA LEU A 427 54.36 -15.35 16.10
C LEU A 427 53.82 -14.31 15.09
N LYS A 428 54.53 -14.07 13.98
CA LYS A 428 54.09 -13.14 12.93
C LYS A 428 52.82 -13.63 12.22
N TRP A 429 52.74 -14.94 11.95
CA TRP A 429 51.54 -15.55 11.37
C TRP A 429 50.37 -15.54 12.36
N GLY A 430 50.63 -15.75 13.65
CA GLY A 430 49.62 -15.63 14.70
C GLY A 430 49.03 -14.21 14.80
N LEU A 431 49.88 -13.19 14.69
CA LEU A 431 49.45 -11.78 14.65
C LEU A 431 48.60 -11.48 13.41
N GLY A 432 48.96 -12.03 12.24
CA GLY A 432 48.18 -11.88 11.01
C GLY A 432 46.80 -12.55 11.07
N ALA A 433 46.71 -13.73 11.70
CA ALA A 433 45.43 -14.40 11.94
C ALA A 433 44.55 -13.56 12.87
N LEU A 434 45.10 -13.06 13.99
CA LEU A 434 44.39 -12.21 14.94
C LEU A 434 43.85 -10.93 14.28
N LEU A 435 44.67 -10.25 13.48
CA LEU A 435 44.28 -9.04 12.76
C LEU A 435 43.14 -9.32 11.77
N SER A 436 43.17 -10.46 11.09
CA SER A 436 42.12 -10.87 10.15
C SER A 436 40.77 -11.09 10.86
N PHE A 437 40.78 -11.76 12.03
CA PHE A 437 39.57 -11.95 12.83
C PHE A 437 39.04 -10.64 13.42
N LEU A 438 39.92 -9.71 13.80
CA LEU A 438 39.53 -8.38 14.27
C LEU A 438 38.79 -7.59 13.17
N VAL A 439 39.32 -7.61 11.94
CA VAL A 439 38.71 -6.92 10.79
C VAL A 439 37.36 -7.53 10.42
N ILE A 440 37.23 -8.86 10.44
CA ILE A 440 35.93 -9.55 10.26
C ILE A 440 34.93 -9.13 11.35
N GLY A 441 35.38 -9.03 12.60
CA GLY A 441 34.57 -8.57 13.72
C GLY A 441 34.05 -7.15 13.51
N MET A 442 34.91 -6.22 13.09
CA MET A 442 34.50 -4.84 12.82
C MET A 442 33.52 -4.73 11.65
N LEU A 443 33.75 -5.46 10.55
CA LEU A 443 32.83 -5.48 9.40
C LEU A 443 31.46 -6.08 9.77
N LYS A 444 31.44 -7.13 10.61
CA LYS A 444 30.19 -7.68 11.12
C LYS A 444 29.46 -6.71 12.04
N LEU A 445 30.17 -6.06 12.98
CA LEU A 445 29.57 -5.07 13.87
C LEU A 445 28.96 -3.89 13.11
N TYR A 446 29.62 -3.45 12.04
CA TYR A 446 29.08 -2.45 11.13
C TYR A 446 27.79 -2.92 10.45
N MET A 447 27.76 -4.12 9.85
CA MET A 447 26.56 -4.66 9.20
C MET A 447 25.40 -4.91 10.18
N PHE A 448 25.70 -5.45 11.37
CA PHE A 448 24.70 -5.61 12.42
C PHE A 448 24.20 -4.25 12.92
N GLY A 449 25.07 -3.24 13.01
CA GLY A 449 24.68 -1.87 13.33
C GLY A 449 23.70 -1.30 12.32
N GLU A 450 23.94 -1.46 11.02
CA GLU A 450 23.01 -1.05 9.96
C GLU A 450 21.68 -1.82 10.02
N MET A 451 21.72 -3.15 10.21
CA MET A 451 20.52 -3.97 10.39
C MET A 451 19.72 -3.56 11.63
N GLN A 452 20.40 -3.27 12.74
CA GLN A 452 19.77 -2.84 13.96
C GLN A 452 19.21 -1.42 13.83
N THR A 453 19.89 -0.49 13.17
CA THR A 453 19.34 0.83 12.87
C THR A 453 18.08 0.73 12.01
N ALA A 454 18.07 -0.11 10.97
CA ALA A 454 16.89 -0.32 10.13
C ALA A 454 15.74 -1.03 10.86
N ARG A 455 16.04 -1.93 11.81
CA ARG A 455 15.04 -2.59 12.66
C ARG A 455 14.52 -1.64 13.73
N ILE A 456 15.40 -0.88 14.37
CA ILE A 456 15.06 0.11 15.39
C ILE A 456 14.25 1.23 14.77
N LEU A 457 14.55 1.71 13.57
CA LEU A 457 13.71 2.70 12.88
C LEU A 457 12.28 2.18 12.66
N ARG A 458 12.14 0.91 12.22
CA ARG A 458 10.83 0.27 12.06
C ARG A 458 10.11 0.05 13.38
N GLU A 459 10.80 -0.47 14.40
CA GLU A 459 10.20 -0.74 15.71
C GLU A 459 9.99 0.53 16.53
N LEU A 460 10.78 1.59 16.34
CA LEU A 460 10.57 2.90 16.95
C LEU A 460 9.31 3.54 16.36
N LYS A 461 9.13 3.47 15.03
CA LYS A 461 7.88 3.85 14.37
C LYS A 461 6.68 3.05 14.93
N ARG A 462 6.87 1.74 15.15
CA ARG A 462 5.86 0.85 15.73
C ARG A 462 5.57 1.14 17.21
N VAL A 463 6.58 1.52 17.99
CA VAL A 463 6.46 1.84 19.41
C VAL A 463 5.92 3.25 19.61
N GLU A 464 6.25 4.20 18.74
CA GLU A 464 5.61 5.51 18.65
C GLU A 464 4.11 5.35 18.40
N LEU A 465 3.74 4.46 17.46
CA LEU A 465 2.34 4.05 17.23
C LEU A 465 1.72 3.38 18.46
N MET A 466 2.43 2.47 19.14
CA MET A 466 1.89 1.80 20.35
C MET A 466 1.84 2.69 21.60
N LEU A 467 2.72 3.69 21.74
CA LEU A 467 2.72 4.63 22.85
C LEU A 467 1.61 5.66 22.69
N ALA A 468 1.35 6.11 21.45
CA ALA A 468 0.14 6.87 21.12
C ALA A 468 -1.15 6.10 21.49
N VAL A 469 -1.13 4.76 21.45
CA VAL A 469 -2.24 3.89 21.88
C VAL A 469 -2.29 3.67 23.40
N ARG A 470 -1.17 3.88 24.12
CA ARG A 470 -1.01 3.48 25.53
C ARG A 470 -0.97 4.64 26.52
N GLU A 471 -0.81 5.90 26.12
CA GLU A 471 -1.01 7.06 27.02
C GLU A 471 -2.51 7.37 27.31
N LYS A 472 -3.31 6.31 27.47
CA LYS A 472 -4.54 6.30 28.27
C LYS A 472 -4.20 5.91 29.71
#